data_AF-A0A0R3A9F4-F1
#
_entry.id   AF-A0A0R3A9F4-F1
#
_cell.length_a   1.000
_cell.length_b   1.000
_cell.length_c   1.000
_cell.angle_alpha   90.00
_cell.angle_beta   90.00
_cell.angle_gamma   90.00
#
_symmetry.space_group_name_H-M   'P 1'
#
loop_
_entity.id
_entity.type
_entity.pdbx_description
1 polymer ?
#
loop_
_entity_poly.entity_id
_entity_poly.type
_entity_poly.pdbx_seq_one_letter_code
_entity_poly.pdbx_strand_id
1 'polypeptide(L)'
;MPIVDLVQRNEARRPPEDQRFLLSSFPAPDNDQPPRLVISAPALGALPPRPYLAISCESKISRLQLVLDEPAKPNKIRIQLFKDERPVSAAYQWQVLDDAGLVVDAGRGLQAISLLRNMGGGQRLRLESDYPRLHGLVFDAEGLGELIEQERQACRW
;
A
#
# COMPACT_ATOMS: atom_id res chain seq x y z
N MET A 1 -6.51 -14.84 -5.19
CA MET A 1 -5.55 -14.82 -4.06
C MET A 1 -5.74 -13.50 -3.34
N PRO A 2 -6.01 -13.52 -2.02
CA PRO A 2 -6.10 -12.32 -1.19
C PRO A 2 -4.88 -11.41 -1.32
N ILE A 3 -5.07 -10.11 -1.06
CA ILE A 3 -3.97 -9.13 -1.10
C ILE A 3 -2.88 -9.45 -0.07
N VAL A 4 -3.26 -9.98 1.11
CA VAL A 4 -2.31 -10.38 2.16
C VAL A 4 -1.27 -11.36 1.62
N ASP A 5 -1.72 -12.43 0.94
CA ASP A 5 -0.83 -13.42 0.34
C ASP A 5 0.03 -12.86 -0.80
N LEU A 6 -0.55 -11.95 -1.60
CA LEU A 6 0.16 -11.26 -2.69
C LEU A 6 1.30 -10.40 -2.14
N VAL A 7 1.05 -9.64 -1.07
CA VAL A 7 2.05 -8.81 -0.40
C VAL A 7 3.11 -9.69 0.25
N GLN A 8 2.74 -10.74 0.98
CA GLN A 8 3.71 -11.67 1.57
C GLN A 8 4.64 -12.29 0.53
N ARG A 9 4.11 -12.70 -0.64
CA ARG A 9 4.93 -13.22 -1.75
C ARG A 9 5.81 -12.15 -2.39
N ASN A 10 5.35 -10.90 -2.45
CA ASN A 10 6.16 -9.79 -2.96
C ASN A 10 7.34 -9.54 -2.00
N GLU A 11 7.04 -9.44 -0.71
CA GLU A 11 8.00 -9.16 0.35
C GLU A 11 8.98 -10.33 0.58
N ALA A 12 8.61 -11.57 0.28
CA ALA A 12 9.52 -12.71 0.30
C ALA A 12 10.67 -12.60 -0.74
N ARG A 13 10.54 -11.72 -1.74
CA ARG A 13 11.60 -11.44 -2.74
C ARG A 13 12.55 -10.32 -2.29
N ARG A 14 12.27 -9.68 -1.15
CA ARG A 14 13.04 -8.54 -0.64
C ARG A 14 14.41 -8.98 -0.13
N PRO A 15 15.51 -8.33 -0.58
CA PRO A 15 16.81 -8.45 0.06
C PRO A 15 16.76 -7.91 1.51
N PRO A 16 17.40 -8.54 2.50
CA PRO A 16 17.30 -8.15 3.91
C PRO A 16 17.64 -6.67 4.21
N GLU A 17 18.56 -6.08 3.44
CA GLU A 17 18.98 -4.69 3.58
C GLU A 17 18.06 -3.65 2.91
N ASP A 18 17.15 -4.05 2.01
CA ASP A 18 16.32 -3.09 1.25
C ASP A 18 14.95 -2.93 1.90
N GLN A 19 14.60 -1.72 2.32
CA GLN A 19 13.29 -1.39 2.91
C GLN A 19 12.40 -0.53 2.00
N ARG A 20 12.84 -0.24 0.77
CA ARG A 20 12.11 0.56 -0.21
C ARG A 20 10.93 -0.19 -0.81
N PHE A 21 10.08 0.51 -1.54
CA PHE A 21 9.05 -0.15 -2.33
C PHE A 21 9.67 -1.07 -3.37
N LEU A 22 9.14 -2.29 -3.49
CA LEU A 22 9.50 -3.23 -4.54
C LEU A 22 8.26 -3.68 -5.30
N LEU A 23 8.42 -3.92 -6.60
CA LEU A 23 7.35 -4.26 -7.52
C LEU A 23 7.48 -5.71 -7.98
N SER A 24 6.36 -6.42 -7.99
CA SER A 24 6.22 -7.71 -8.65
C SER A 24 4.95 -7.79 -9.48
N SER A 25 5.01 -8.62 -10.51
CA SER A 25 3.85 -9.07 -11.27
C SER A 25 3.53 -10.52 -10.90
N PHE A 26 2.23 -10.82 -10.75
CA PHE A 26 1.70 -12.14 -10.44
C PHE A 26 0.65 -12.54 -11.49
N PRO A 27 0.56 -13.83 -11.86
CA PRO A 27 -0.49 -14.31 -12.74
C PRO A 27 -1.88 -13.94 -12.19
N ALA A 28 -2.80 -13.57 -13.07
CA ALA A 28 -4.20 -13.40 -12.69
C ALA A 28 -4.84 -14.77 -12.38
N PRO A 29 -5.98 -14.81 -11.67
CA PRO A 29 -6.70 -16.07 -11.42
C PRO A 29 -7.19 -16.73 -12.70
N ASP A 30 -7.47 -15.91 -13.72
CA ASP A 30 -7.90 -16.30 -15.05
C ASP A 30 -6.84 -15.81 -16.06
N ASN A 31 -6.43 -16.68 -16.99
CA ASN A 31 -5.38 -16.39 -17.95
C ASN A 31 -5.78 -15.27 -18.94
N ASP A 32 -7.07 -14.99 -19.09
CA ASP A 32 -7.59 -13.92 -19.93
C ASP A 32 -7.53 -12.54 -19.25
N GLN A 33 -7.22 -12.48 -17.96
CA GLN A 33 -7.05 -11.23 -17.23
C GLN A 33 -5.59 -10.76 -17.25
N PRO A 34 -5.36 -9.43 -17.29
CA PRO A 34 -4.02 -8.90 -17.17
C PRO A 34 -3.41 -9.31 -15.82
N PRO A 35 -2.09 -9.54 -15.76
CA PRO A 35 -1.43 -9.93 -14.52
C PRO A 35 -1.62 -8.87 -13.44
N ARG A 36 -1.58 -9.32 -12.20
CA ARG A 36 -1.74 -8.47 -11.01
C ARG A 36 -0.40 -7.86 -10.67
N LEU A 37 -0.34 -6.55 -10.61
CA LEU A 37 0.85 -5.82 -10.19
C LEU A 37 0.73 -5.47 -8.72
N VAL A 38 1.78 -5.69 -7.95
CA VAL A 38 1.85 -5.40 -6.52
C VAL A 38 3.14 -4.65 -6.24
N ILE A 39 3.02 -3.52 -5.56
CA ILE A 39 4.12 -2.72 -5.04
C ILE A 39 3.94 -2.67 -3.53
N SER A 40 4.98 -3.00 -2.75
CA SER A 40 4.87 -2.92 -1.30
C SER A 40 6.19 -2.53 -0.63
N ALA A 41 6.06 -1.92 0.55
CA ALA A 41 7.16 -1.62 1.46
C ALA A 41 6.75 -1.88 2.92
N PRO A 42 7.65 -2.41 3.77
CA PRO A 42 7.43 -2.49 5.20
C PRO A 42 7.52 -1.12 5.86
N ALA A 43 6.84 -0.94 6.99
CA ALA A 43 7.09 0.21 7.84
C ALA A 43 8.56 0.21 8.35
N LEU A 44 9.17 1.38 8.41
CA LEU A 44 10.48 1.63 9.00
C LEU A 44 10.34 1.73 10.52
N GLY A 45 11.36 1.26 11.26
CA GLY A 45 11.45 1.45 12.72
C GLY A 45 10.43 0.65 13.57
N ALA A 46 9.46 -0.04 12.96
CA ALA A 46 8.62 -1.00 13.67
C ALA A 46 9.40 -2.30 13.93
N LEU A 47 9.23 -2.94 15.09
CA LEU A 47 9.76 -4.29 15.28
C LEU A 47 8.93 -5.27 14.43
N PRO A 48 9.55 -6.26 13.74
CA PRO A 48 8.78 -7.29 13.06
C PRO A 48 7.85 -8.05 14.02
N PRO A 49 6.66 -8.49 13.54
CA PRO A 49 6.12 -8.28 12.20
C PRO A 49 5.66 -6.83 11.97
N ARG A 50 5.89 -6.30 10.76
CA ARG A 50 5.62 -4.89 10.44
C ARG A 50 4.44 -4.79 9.49
N PRO A 51 3.58 -3.77 9.63
CA PRO A 51 2.61 -3.43 8.61
C PRO A 51 3.29 -3.09 7.28
N TYR A 52 2.64 -3.45 6.17
CA TYR A 52 3.08 -3.12 4.82
C TYR A 52 2.13 -2.10 4.19
N LEU A 53 2.68 -1.09 3.53
CA LEU A 53 1.91 -0.26 2.61
C LEU A 53 1.98 -0.89 1.23
N ALA A 54 0.82 -1.18 0.65
CA ALA A 54 0.70 -1.89 -0.61
C ALA A 54 -0.12 -1.10 -1.62
N ILE A 55 0.40 -1.01 -2.84
CA ILE A 55 -0.28 -0.51 -4.02
C ILE A 55 -0.48 -1.70 -4.93
N SER A 56 -1.70 -1.91 -5.42
CA SER A 56 -1.95 -3.00 -6.37
C SER A 56 -2.81 -2.56 -7.54
N CYS A 57 -2.53 -3.15 -8.70
CA CYS A 57 -3.37 -3.10 -9.88
C CYS A 57 -3.95 -4.49 -10.11
N GLU A 58 -5.25 -4.66 -9.89
CA GLU A 58 -5.97 -5.90 -10.19
C GLU A 58 -7.22 -5.58 -10.99
N SER A 59 -7.44 -6.32 -12.07
CA SER A 59 -8.56 -6.09 -13.00
C SER A 59 -8.65 -4.64 -13.48
N LYS A 60 -7.49 -3.99 -13.71
CA LYS A 60 -7.35 -2.57 -14.11
C LYS A 60 -7.89 -1.57 -13.07
N ILE A 61 -7.95 -1.96 -11.80
CA ILE A 61 -8.36 -1.10 -10.69
C ILE A 61 -7.18 -0.94 -9.74
N SER A 62 -6.69 0.29 -9.64
CA SER A 62 -5.68 0.68 -8.66
C SER A 62 -6.26 0.66 -7.26
N ARG A 63 -5.51 0.14 -6.30
CA ARG A 63 -5.86 0.11 -4.87
C ARG A 63 -4.67 0.53 -4.05
N LEU A 64 -4.94 1.19 -2.93
CA LEU A 64 -3.95 1.50 -1.91
C LEU A 64 -4.44 0.93 -0.57
N GLN A 65 -3.62 0.09 0.04
CA GLN A 65 -4.01 -0.74 1.18
C GLN A 65 -2.87 -0.83 2.18
N LEU A 66 -3.18 -0.85 3.48
CA LEU A 66 -2.27 -1.33 4.51
C LEU A 66 -2.58 -2.79 4.78
N VAL A 67 -1.55 -3.63 4.76
CA VAL A 67 -1.62 -5.03 5.18
C VAL A 67 -0.99 -5.13 6.56
N LEU A 68 -1.79 -5.57 7.52
CA LEU A 68 -1.44 -5.67 8.92
C LEU A 68 -0.99 -7.09 9.28
N ASP A 69 -0.20 -7.18 10.33
CA ASP A 69 0.20 -8.43 10.99
C ASP A 69 -0.82 -8.87 12.06
N GLU A 70 -1.49 -7.92 12.68
CA GLU A 70 -2.57 -8.14 13.64
C GLU A 70 -3.88 -7.48 13.18
N PRO A 71 -5.05 -8.11 13.44
CA PRO A 71 -6.35 -7.55 13.10
C PRO A 71 -6.59 -6.17 13.70
N ALA A 72 -7.03 -5.23 12.87
CA ALA A 72 -7.61 -3.98 13.34
C ALA A 72 -8.99 -4.24 13.97
N LYS A 73 -9.20 -3.72 15.18
CA LYS A 73 -10.50 -3.80 15.86
C LYS A 73 -11.59 -2.88 15.26
N PRO A 74 -11.31 -1.62 14.90
CA PRO A 74 -12.34 -0.74 14.37
C PRO A 74 -12.60 -1.01 12.89
N ASN A 75 -13.85 -0.86 12.44
CA ASN A 75 -14.22 -1.03 11.02
C ASN A 75 -13.70 0.09 10.11
N LYS A 76 -13.40 1.26 10.68
CA LYS A 76 -12.87 2.41 9.97
C LYS A 76 -11.81 3.08 10.83
N ILE A 77 -10.75 3.56 10.18
CA ILE A 77 -9.63 4.22 10.83
C ILE A 77 -9.40 5.54 10.11
N ARG A 78 -9.29 6.65 10.86
CA ARG A 78 -8.94 7.93 10.25
C ARG A 78 -7.44 7.92 9.96
N ILE A 79 -7.07 8.11 8.70
CA ILE A 79 -5.68 8.09 8.25
C ILE A 79 -5.38 9.31 7.39
N GLN A 80 -4.17 9.85 7.54
CA GLN A 80 -3.58 10.85 6.66
C GLN A 80 -2.16 10.44 6.27
N LEU A 81 -1.86 10.53 4.97
CA LEU A 81 -0.51 10.30 4.44
C LEU A 81 0.19 11.63 4.20
N PHE A 82 1.50 11.65 4.46
CA PHE A 82 2.39 12.76 4.21
C PHE A 82 3.58 12.27 3.39
N LYS A 83 3.91 13.01 2.33
CA LYS A 83 5.13 12.83 1.53
C LYS A 83 6.10 13.94 1.89
N ASP A 84 7.24 13.60 2.48
CA ASP A 84 8.25 14.57 2.94
C ASP A 84 7.60 15.77 3.66
N GLU A 85 6.80 15.46 4.69
CA GLU A 85 6.02 16.41 5.52
C GLU A 85 4.84 17.11 4.83
N ARG A 86 4.66 16.96 3.51
CA ARG A 86 3.51 17.53 2.80
C ARG A 86 2.34 16.55 2.78
N PRO A 87 1.11 16.96 3.13
CA PRO A 87 -0.02 16.06 3.08
C PRO A 87 -0.32 15.60 1.64
N VAL A 88 -0.45 14.29 1.45
CA VAL A 88 -0.87 13.66 0.18
C VAL A 88 -2.36 13.91 -0.07
N SER A 89 -3.15 13.95 1.01
CA SER A 89 -4.57 14.29 1.04
C SER A 89 -4.97 14.85 2.41
N ALA A 90 -6.21 15.33 2.53
CA ALA A 90 -6.83 15.50 3.84
C ALA A 90 -7.00 14.15 4.56
N ALA A 91 -7.06 14.16 5.89
CA ALA A 91 -7.34 12.98 6.69
C ALA A 91 -8.77 12.48 6.44
N TYR A 92 -8.94 11.19 6.17
CA TYR A 92 -10.26 10.58 5.96
C TYR A 92 -10.31 9.14 6.47
N GLN A 93 -11.50 8.54 6.45
CA GLN A 93 -11.74 7.19 6.97
C GLN A 93 -11.33 6.15 5.94
N TRP A 94 -10.30 5.37 6.26
CA TRP A 94 -9.95 4.15 5.55
C TRP A 94 -10.76 2.99 6.10
N GLN A 95 -11.18 2.08 5.23
CA GLN A 95 -12.09 0.99 5.56
C GLN A 95 -11.28 -0.25 5.93
N VAL A 96 -11.51 -0.83 7.11
CA VAL A 96 -11.01 -2.17 7.41
C VAL A 96 -11.86 -3.16 6.62
N LEU A 97 -11.21 -3.97 5.80
CA LEU A 97 -11.82 -5.01 4.98
C LEU A 97 -11.78 -6.34 5.71
N ASP A 98 -12.65 -7.24 5.24
CA ASP A 98 -12.79 -8.64 5.65
C ASP A 98 -13.05 -8.86 7.16
N ASP A 99 -13.45 -10.08 7.51
CA ASP A 99 -13.69 -10.46 8.91
C ASP A 99 -12.38 -10.69 9.68
N ALA A 100 -11.25 -10.85 8.98
CA ALA A 100 -9.95 -11.01 9.58
C ALA A 100 -9.36 -9.67 10.04
N GLY A 101 -9.82 -8.54 9.48
CA GLY A 101 -9.40 -7.20 9.87
C GLY A 101 -7.94 -6.88 9.55
N LEU A 102 -7.33 -7.63 8.62
CA LEU A 102 -5.90 -7.52 8.30
C LEU A 102 -5.61 -6.50 7.19
N VAL A 103 -6.64 -5.95 6.55
CA VAL A 103 -6.48 -5.04 5.43
C VAL A 103 -7.21 -3.73 5.72
N VAL A 104 -6.49 -2.61 5.66
CA VAL A 104 -7.08 -1.26 5.78
C VAL A 104 -6.99 -0.58 4.42
N ASP A 105 -8.13 -0.42 3.76
CA ASP A 105 -8.27 0.08 2.39
C ASP A 105 -8.46 1.60 2.37
N ALA A 106 -7.52 2.29 1.70
CA ALA A 106 -7.62 3.72 1.44
C ALA A 106 -8.65 4.04 0.35
N GLY A 107 -9.00 3.05 -0.45
CA GLY A 107 -9.92 3.18 -1.56
C GLY A 107 -9.41 2.50 -2.82
N ARG A 108 -10.26 2.55 -3.85
CA ARG A 108 -10.03 1.90 -5.14
C ARG A 108 -10.37 2.83 -6.30
N GLY A 109 -9.77 2.60 -7.47
CA GLY A 109 -9.99 3.40 -8.67
C GLY A 109 -9.63 4.87 -8.43
N LEU A 110 -10.54 5.80 -8.73
CA LEU A 110 -10.28 7.25 -8.65
C LEU A 110 -9.74 7.70 -7.28
N GLN A 111 -10.23 7.14 -6.18
CA GLN A 111 -9.75 7.49 -4.84
C GLN A 111 -8.27 7.10 -4.65
N ALA A 112 -7.90 5.88 -5.03
CA ALA A 112 -6.51 5.42 -4.97
C ALA A 112 -5.63 6.23 -5.92
N ILE A 113 -6.06 6.41 -7.17
CA ILE A 113 -5.35 7.17 -8.20
C ILE A 113 -5.03 8.59 -7.71
N SER A 114 -5.98 9.27 -7.06
CA SER A 114 -5.75 10.61 -6.50
C SER A 114 -4.64 10.63 -5.44
N LEU A 115 -4.50 9.58 -4.64
CA LEU A 115 -3.41 9.46 -3.67
C LEU A 115 -2.08 9.15 -4.36
N LEU A 116 -2.07 8.14 -5.26
CA LEU A 116 -0.87 7.70 -5.96
C LEU A 116 -0.19 8.84 -6.72
N ARG A 117 -0.97 9.70 -7.40
CA ARG A 117 -0.47 10.91 -8.08
C ARG A 117 0.33 11.84 -7.16
N ASN A 118 -0.02 11.89 -5.87
CA ASN A 118 0.59 12.76 -4.90
C ASN A 118 1.69 12.08 -4.06
N MET A 119 1.74 10.74 -4.04
CA MET A 119 2.72 9.93 -3.29
C MET A 119 4.08 9.82 -3.99
N GLY A 120 4.13 9.91 -5.32
CA GLY A 120 5.38 9.77 -6.09
C GLY A 120 6.38 10.91 -5.86
N GLY A 121 7.67 10.58 -6.00
CA GLY A 121 8.78 11.56 -6.05
C GLY A 121 9.24 12.14 -4.72
N GLY A 122 8.91 11.51 -3.59
CA GLY A 122 9.44 11.87 -2.27
C GLY A 122 10.37 10.80 -1.70
N GLN A 123 11.07 11.10 -0.61
CA GLN A 123 11.96 10.13 0.06
C GLN A 123 11.24 9.31 1.13
N ARG A 124 10.23 9.88 1.80
CA ARG A 124 9.49 9.19 2.86
C ARG A 124 8.00 9.41 2.74
N LEU A 125 7.25 8.35 3.06
CA LEU A 125 5.82 8.43 3.33
C LEU A 125 5.58 8.23 4.82
N ARG A 126 4.96 9.19 5.47
CA ARG A 126 4.57 9.11 6.88
C ARG A 126 3.07 8.99 6.99
N LEU A 127 2.62 8.13 7.89
CA LEU A 127 1.22 7.87 8.15
C LEU A 127 0.85 8.40 9.54
N GLU A 128 -0.16 9.25 9.60
CA GLU A 128 -0.82 9.62 10.85
C GLU A 128 -2.18 8.96 10.92
N SER A 129 -2.55 8.52 12.13
CA SER A 129 -3.83 7.88 12.37
C SER A 129 -4.38 8.16 13.76
N ASP A 130 -5.69 8.02 13.93
CA ASP A 130 -6.36 7.92 15.23
C ASP A 130 -6.25 6.52 15.86
N TYR A 131 -5.69 5.54 15.14
CA TYR A 131 -5.37 4.22 15.65
C TYR A 131 -3.89 4.13 16.06
N PRO A 132 -3.55 4.02 17.37
CA PRO A 132 -2.19 4.17 17.86
C PRO A 132 -1.14 3.26 17.21
N ARG A 133 -1.52 2.05 16.79
CA ARG A 133 -0.58 1.11 16.15
C ARG A 133 -0.13 1.55 14.75
N LEU A 134 -0.95 2.36 14.07
CA LEU A 134 -0.65 2.87 12.74
C LEU A 134 -0.11 4.30 12.78
N HIS A 135 -0.37 5.02 13.87
CA HIS A 135 0.10 6.39 14.01
C HIS A 135 1.64 6.47 14.01
N GLY A 136 2.18 7.31 13.14
CA GLY A 136 3.62 7.56 13.06
C GLY A 136 4.39 6.55 12.23
N LEU A 137 3.74 5.59 11.57
CA LEU A 137 4.44 4.68 10.65
C LEU A 137 5.11 5.49 9.53
N VAL A 138 6.32 5.07 9.15
CA VAL A 138 7.09 5.67 8.07
C VAL A 138 7.44 4.58 7.06
N PHE A 139 7.42 4.90 5.77
CA PHE A 139 7.83 4.02 4.68
C PHE A 139 8.91 4.71 3.86
N ASP A 140 9.90 3.94 3.42
CA ASP A 140 10.92 4.42 2.50
C ASP A 140 10.32 4.53 1.09
N ALA A 141 10.15 5.76 0.62
CA ALA A 141 9.51 6.08 -0.64
C ALA A 141 10.52 6.41 -1.75
N GLU A 142 11.82 6.24 -1.49
CA GLU A 142 12.83 6.41 -2.53
C GLU A 142 12.54 5.47 -3.73
N GLY A 143 12.51 6.04 -4.93
CA GLY A 143 12.17 5.30 -6.16
C GLY A 143 10.68 4.99 -6.37
N LEU A 144 9.79 5.30 -5.42
CA LEU A 144 8.36 4.99 -5.51
C LEU A 144 7.69 5.62 -6.74
N GLY A 145 8.14 6.80 -7.18
CA GLY A 145 7.59 7.47 -8.36
C GLY A 145 7.65 6.63 -9.63
N GLU A 146 8.78 5.95 -9.87
CA GLU A 146 8.97 5.09 -11.05
C GLU A 146 8.07 3.85 -11.00
N LEU A 147 7.86 3.30 -9.80
CA LEU A 147 6.97 2.17 -9.59
C LEU A 147 5.50 2.56 -9.80
N ILE A 148 5.10 3.75 -9.35
CA ILE A 148 3.75 4.29 -9.61
C ILE A 148 3.51 4.49 -11.11
N GLU A 149 4.51 4.94 -11.88
CA GLU A 149 4.35 5.03 -13.34
C GLU A 149 4.18 3.66 -14.01
N GLN A 150 4.85 2.62 -13.51
CA GLN A 150 4.62 1.24 -13.99
C GLN A 150 3.22 0.74 -13.64
N GLU A 151 2.73 1.01 -12.42
CA GLU A 151 1.36 0.69 -12.01
C GLU A 151 0.33 1.42 -12.88
N ARG A 152 0.57 2.70 -13.13
CA ARG A 152 -0.27 3.54 -13.99
C ARG A 152 -0.39 3.00 -15.40
N GLN A 153 0.70 2.48 -15.99
CA GLN A 153 0.65 1.82 -17.30
C GLN A 153 -0.18 0.52 -17.26
N ALA A 154 -0.02 -0.29 -16.20
CA ALA A 154 -0.77 -1.53 -16.04
C ALA A 154 -2.28 -1.28 -15.84
N CYS A 155 -2.64 -0.26 -15.04
CA CYS A 155 -4.02 0.08 -14.70
C CYS A 155 -4.67 1.12 -15.62
N ARG A 156 -3.89 1.76 -16.51
CA ARG A 156 -4.32 2.67 -17.58
C ARG A 156 -5.02 3.96 -17.10
N TRP A 157 -4.35 4.79 -16.30
CA TRP A 157 -4.87 6.08 -15.81
C TRP A 157 -3.90 7.26 -15.91
#